data_AF-A0A183JNH8-F1
#
_entry.id   AF-A0A183JNH8-F1
#
_cell.length_a   1.000
_cell.length_b   1.000
_cell.length_c   1.000
_cell.angle_alpha   90.00
_cell.angle_beta   90.00
_cell.angle_gamma   90.00
#
_symmetry.space_group_name_H-M   'P 1'
#
loop_
_entity.id
_entity.type
_entity.pdbx_description
1 polymer ?
#
loop_
_entity_poly.entity_id
_entity_poly.type
_entity_poly.pdbx_seq_one_letter_code
_entity_poly.pdbx_strand_id
1 'polypeptide(L)'
;MNEQPVVHFRKRDLLFSKGIPKVTAIMDAEGVTRPNIRVSPHQDLDYVLNQIVSYIIRDYITPWYNSLTPDDSFPMELHKLLLRVVANVVRRVSDVDWVPFFTETLPSFMSAHVRVYRNMLDRKATYPDRDYAKLFFDVEAETEKSICHEEIYHLRLLSDMFLFFVTPTEEYGVPGIRYITRELLVNSVLMPMINLLSDPDFVNRTIAWFVSTLSYAFC
;
A
#
# COMPACT_ATOMS: atom_id res chain seq x y z
N MET A 1 32.73 3.20 22.19
CA MET A 1 32.63 3.77 20.83
C MET A 1 31.55 2.97 20.12
N ASN A 2 30.38 3.57 19.91
CA ASN A 2 29.23 2.89 19.32
C ASN A 2 28.69 3.83 18.23
N GLU A 3 29.15 3.65 17.00
CA GLU A 3 28.66 4.40 15.84
C GLU A 3 27.37 3.73 15.36
N GLN A 4 26.23 4.41 15.54
CA GLN A 4 24.98 4.03 14.88
C GLN A 4 24.98 4.55 13.44
N PRO A 5 24.48 3.78 12.46
CA PRO A 5 24.40 4.23 11.08
C PRO A 5 23.36 5.34 10.95
N VAL A 6 23.82 6.54 10.57
CA VAL A 6 22.97 7.69 10.25
C VAL A 6 22.31 7.42 8.89
N VAL A 7 21.04 7.04 8.91
CA VAL A 7 20.21 6.94 7.70
C VAL A 7 19.93 8.35 7.20
N HIS A 8 20.64 8.76 6.15
CA HIS A 8 20.45 10.06 5.51
C HIS A 8 19.16 10.07 4.68
N PHE A 9 18.07 10.56 5.26
CA PHE A 9 16.88 10.94 4.49
C PHE A 9 17.15 12.28 3.79
N ARG A 10 16.99 12.31 2.45
CA ARG A 10 17.10 13.52 1.64
C ARG A 10 16.10 14.58 2.15
N LYS A 11 16.61 15.68 2.73
CA LYS A 11 15.78 16.84 3.09
C LYS A 11 15.11 17.38 1.83
N ARG A 12 13.78 17.47 1.85
CA ARG A 12 12.99 18.19 0.85
C ARG A 12 12.71 19.58 1.41
N ASP A 13 13.15 20.62 0.71
CA ASP A 13 12.88 22.00 1.11
C ASP A 13 11.38 22.30 0.99
N LEU A 14 10.78 22.75 2.09
CA LEU A 14 9.36 23.09 2.20
C LEU A 14 9.16 24.53 1.72
N LEU A 15 8.84 24.70 0.43
CA LEU A 15 8.36 25.98 -0.08
C LEU A 15 6.84 26.04 0.10
N PHE A 16 6.39 26.95 0.98
CA PHE A 16 4.98 27.27 1.17
C PHE A 16 4.39 27.83 -0.14
N SER A 17 3.49 27.06 -0.76
CA SER A 17 2.83 27.41 -2.03
C SER A 17 1.69 28.41 -1.82
N LYS A 18 1.70 29.50 -2.58
CA LYS A 18 0.59 30.47 -2.68
C LYS A 18 -0.48 29.93 -3.62
N GLY A 19 -1.42 29.13 -3.12
CA GLY A 19 -2.75 28.86 -3.70
C GLY A 19 -2.83 28.25 -5.12
N ILE A 20 -3.58 27.15 -5.24
CA ILE A 20 -3.79 26.38 -6.48
C ILE A 20 -4.27 27.23 -7.69
N PRO A 21 -5.26 28.15 -7.56
CA PRO A 21 -5.81 28.86 -8.72
C PRO A 21 -4.84 29.85 -9.38
N LYS A 22 -3.89 30.37 -8.60
CA LYS A 22 -2.91 31.36 -9.08
C LYS A 22 -1.75 30.67 -9.79
N VAL A 23 -1.38 29.48 -9.32
CA VAL A 23 -0.34 28.64 -9.92
C VAL A 23 -0.80 28.10 -11.28
N THR A 24 -2.05 27.63 -11.39
CA THR A 24 -2.61 27.15 -12.67
C THR A 24 -2.70 28.25 -13.71
N ALA A 25 -3.12 29.47 -13.32
CA ALA A 25 -3.19 30.61 -14.23
C ALA A 25 -1.81 31.06 -14.76
N ILE A 26 -0.75 30.94 -13.94
CA ILE A 26 0.62 31.26 -14.35
C ILE A 26 1.16 30.15 -15.27
N MET A 27 0.90 28.88 -14.96
CA MET A 27 1.33 27.75 -15.78
C MET A 27 0.68 27.73 -17.17
N ASP A 28 -0.60 28.12 -17.25
CA ASP A 28 -1.32 28.26 -18.53
C ASP A 28 -0.83 29.48 -19.35
N ALA A 29 -0.46 30.58 -18.69
CA ALA A 29 0.08 31.77 -19.35
C ALA A 29 1.53 31.58 -19.86
N GLU A 30 2.33 30.75 -19.19
CA GLU A 30 3.73 30.47 -19.52
C GLU A 30 3.89 29.33 -20.55
N GLY A 31 2.80 28.75 -21.08
CA GLY A 31 2.85 27.70 -22.08
C GLY A 31 3.50 26.40 -21.58
N VAL A 32 3.46 26.14 -20.27
CA VAL A 32 4.03 24.93 -19.69
C VAL A 32 3.24 23.73 -20.20
N THR A 33 3.91 22.84 -20.93
CA THR A 33 3.30 21.60 -21.43
C THR A 33 2.59 20.87 -20.30
N ARG A 34 1.29 20.58 -20.51
CA ARG A 34 0.47 19.83 -19.55
C ARG A 34 1.25 18.57 -19.16
N PRO A 35 1.39 18.25 -17.86
CA PRO A 35 2.13 17.07 -17.45
C PRO A 35 1.43 15.87 -18.09
N ASN A 36 2.11 15.26 -19.05
CA ASN A 36 1.68 14.00 -19.64
C ASN A 36 1.90 12.98 -18.52
N ILE A 37 0.84 12.67 -17.77
CA ILE A 37 0.90 11.70 -16.69
C ILE A 37 0.98 10.32 -17.37
N ARG A 38 2.14 10.00 -17.93
CA ARG A 38 2.51 8.61 -18.21
C ARG A 38 2.74 7.96 -16.86
N VAL A 39 1.85 7.06 -16.49
CA VAL A 39 1.82 6.42 -15.17
C VAL A 39 2.80 5.24 -15.16
N SER A 40 3.07 4.64 -16.33
CA SER A 40 3.91 3.47 -16.56
C SER A 40 4.59 3.52 -17.94
N PRO A 41 5.71 2.82 -18.15
CA PRO A 41 6.24 2.54 -19.50
C PRO A 41 5.28 1.67 -20.37
N HIS A 42 4.28 1.02 -19.77
CA HIS A 42 3.29 0.20 -20.48
C HIS A 42 1.94 0.92 -20.63
N GLN A 43 1.55 1.18 -21.88
CA GLN A 43 0.33 1.94 -22.21
C GLN A 43 -0.98 1.24 -21.80
N ASP A 44 -0.99 -0.09 -21.80
CA ASP A 44 -2.15 -0.88 -21.35
C ASP A 44 -2.38 -0.73 -19.85
N LEU A 45 -1.29 -0.68 -19.07
CA LEU A 45 -1.37 -0.46 -17.62
C LEU A 45 -1.90 0.94 -17.32
N ASP A 46 -1.45 1.96 -18.05
CA ASP A 46 -1.94 3.34 -17.90
C ASP A 46 -3.44 3.45 -18.18
N TYR A 47 -3.92 2.74 -19.21
CA TYR A 47 -5.35 2.68 -19.52
C TYR A 47 -6.14 2.07 -18.36
N VAL A 48 -5.72 0.91 -17.85
CA VAL A 48 -6.40 0.22 -16.74
C VAL A 48 -6.39 1.08 -15.47
N LEU A 49 -5.26 1.70 -15.13
CA LEU A 49 -5.14 2.55 -13.95
C LEU A 49 -6.04 3.79 -14.07
N ASN A 50 -6.10 4.42 -15.24
CA ASN A 50 -7.02 5.52 -15.48
C ASN A 50 -8.50 5.09 -15.41
N GLN A 51 -8.83 3.89 -15.89
CA GLN A 51 -10.18 3.33 -15.75
C GLN A 51 -10.55 3.12 -14.28
N ILE A 52 -9.65 2.54 -13.48
CA ILE A 52 -9.88 2.33 -12.03
C ILE A 52 -10.15 3.67 -11.34
N VAL A 53 -9.31 4.68 -11.57
CA VAL A 53 -9.52 6.01 -10.98
C VAL A 53 -10.84 6.62 -11.46
N SER A 54 -11.17 6.49 -12.75
CA SER A 54 -12.44 6.98 -13.29
C SER A 54 -13.65 6.32 -12.62
N TYR A 55 -13.58 5.01 -12.36
CA TYR A 55 -14.64 4.29 -11.64
C TYR A 55 -14.75 4.73 -10.18
N ILE A 56 -13.63 4.98 -9.50
CA ILE A 56 -13.66 5.53 -8.13
C ILE A 56 -14.39 6.87 -8.10
N ILE A 57 -14.04 7.80 -9.00
CA ILE A 57 -14.71 9.10 -9.07
C ILE A 57 -16.19 8.93 -9.40
N ARG A 58 -16.53 8.14 -10.41
CA ARG A 58 -17.92 7.91 -10.85
C ARG A 58 -18.79 7.30 -9.76
N ASP A 59 -18.28 6.31 -9.04
CA ASP A 59 -19.09 5.51 -8.12
C ASP A 59 -19.13 6.11 -6.71
N TYR A 60 -18.07 6.80 -6.28
CA TYR A 60 -17.96 7.31 -4.91
C TYR A 60 -17.99 8.83 -4.77
N ILE A 61 -17.76 9.60 -5.83
CA ILE A 61 -17.70 11.08 -5.77
C ILE A 61 -18.89 11.71 -6.50
N THR A 62 -19.08 11.37 -7.77
CA THR A 62 -20.12 11.94 -8.63
C THR A 62 -21.54 11.90 -8.03
N PRO A 63 -22.01 10.82 -7.36
CA PRO A 63 -23.41 10.73 -6.92
C PRO A 63 -23.80 11.80 -5.89
N TRP A 64 -22.93 12.06 -4.92
CA TRP A 64 -23.21 13.06 -3.88
C TRP A 64 -22.75 14.46 -4.30
N TYR A 65 -21.68 14.59 -5.10
CA TYR A 65 -21.15 15.89 -5.48
C TYR A 65 -22.05 16.62 -6.49
N ASN A 66 -22.59 15.91 -7.49
CA ASN A 66 -23.52 16.48 -8.47
C ASN A 66 -24.83 16.95 -7.83
N SER A 67 -25.18 16.40 -6.66
CA SER A 67 -26.35 16.83 -5.89
C SER A 67 -26.13 18.18 -5.18
N LEU A 68 -24.88 18.60 -5.00
CA LEU A 68 -24.51 19.85 -4.32
C LEU A 68 -24.23 20.98 -5.31
N THR A 69 -23.55 20.68 -6.43
CA THR A 69 -23.12 21.68 -7.41
C THR A 69 -23.02 21.06 -8.81
N PRO A 70 -23.27 21.85 -9.89
CA PRO A 70 -23.05 21.41 -11.27
C PRO A 70 -21.61 21.61 -11.76
N ASP A 71 -20.72 22.19 -10.94
CA ASP A 71 -19.29 22.31 -11.27
C ASP A 71 -18.61 20.94 -11.27
N ASP A 72 -17.65 20.71 -12.16
CA ASP A 72 -16.85 19.47 -12.25
C ASP A 72 -15.36 19.69 -11.90
N SER A 73 -15.00 20.88 -11.43
CA SER A 73 -13.61 21.24 -11.17
C SER A 73 -12.98 20.37 -10.08
N PHE A 74 -13.71 20.12 -8.97
CA PHE A 74 -13.20 19.29 -7.88
C PHE A 74 -13.01 17.81 -8.28
N PRO A 75 -14.01 17.09 -8.86
CA PRO A 75 -13.83 15.72 -9.31
C PRO A 75 -12.69 15.56 -10.31
N MET A 76 -12.51 16.53 -11.21
CA MET A 76 -11.44 16.50 -12.21
C MET A 76 -10.06 16.71 -11.59
N GLU A 77 -9.91 17.64 -10.63
CA GLU A 77 -8.64 17.79 -9.91
C GLU A 77 -8.35 16.59 -8.99
N LEU A 78 -9.37 16.01 -8.37
CA LEU A 78 -9.24 14.79 -7.58
C LEU A 78 -8.80 13.60 -8.46
N HIS A 79 -9.36 13.47 -9.67
CA HIS A 79 -8.94 12.46 -10.65
C HIS A 79 -7.44 12.59 -10.99
N LYS A 80 -6.98 13.81 -11.29
CA LYS A 80 -5.56 14.09 -11.57
C LYS A 80 -4.68 13.77 -10.37
N LEU A 81 -5.11 14.10 -9.15
CA LEU A 81 -4.38 13.81 -7.93
C LEU A 81 -4.24 12.30 -7.71
N LEU A 82 -5.34 11.55 -7.85
CA LEU A 82 -5.33 10.09 -7.72
C LEU A 82 -4.43 9.43 -8.77
N LEU A 83 -4.45 9.90 -10.02
CA LEU A 83 -3.52 9.42 -11.05
C LEU A 83 -2.06 9.69 -10.71
N ARG A 84 -1.72 10.88 -10.17
CA ARG A 84 -0.35 11.17 -9.71
C ARG A 84 0.07 10.27 -8.56
N VAL A 85 -0.84 10.02 -7.61
CA VAL A 85 -0.64 9.09 -6.50
C VAL A 85 -0.35 7.68 -7.03
N VAL A 86 -1.17 7.18 -7.95
CA VAL A 86 -0.97 5.87 -8.58
C VAL A 86 0.34 5.81 -9.35
N ALA A 87 0.69 6.84 -10.13
CA ALA A 87 1.94 6.90 -10.88
C ALA A 87 3.16 6.87 -9.95
N ASN A 88 3.09 7.59 -8.82
CA ASN A 88 4.12 7.54 -7.80
C ASN A 88 4.27 6.13 -7.22
N VAL A 89 3.17 5.45 -6.93
CA VAL A 89 3.22 4.05 -6.45
C VAL A 89 3.86 3.14 -7.49
N VAL A 90 3.39 3.18 -8.74
CA VAL A 90 3.92 2.34 -9.83
C VAL A 90 5.41 2.56 -9.99
N ARG A 91 5.87 3.81 -10.06
CA ARG A 91 7.29 4.12 -10.20
C ARG A 91 8.12 3.56 -9.05
N ARG A 92 7.64 3.68 -7.81
CA ARG A 92 8.36 3.16 -6.63
C ARG A 92 8.43 1.64 -6.61
N VAL A 93 7.36 0.98 -7.02
CA VAL A 93 7.29 -0.48 -7.15
C VAL A 93 8.24 -0.97 -8.25
N SER A 94 8.33 -0.24 -9.36
CA SER A 94 9.28 -0.52 -10.44
C SER A 94 10.75 -0.27 -10.06
N ASP A 95 11.01 0.62 -9.08
CA ASP A 95 12.36 0.88 -8.56
C ASP A 95 12.86 -0.24 -7.61
N VAL A 96 12.01 -1.20 -7.22
CA VAL A 96 12.38 -2.31 -6.34
C VAL A 96 13.16 -3.37 -7.12
N ASP A 97 14.29 -3.82 -6.57
CA ASP A 97 14.98 -5.00 -7.09
C ASP A 97 14.28 -6.28 -6.64
N TRP A 98 13.52 -6.86 -7.57
CA TRP A 98 12.68 -8.04 -7.31
C TRP A 98 13.48 -9.33 -7.15
N VAL A 99 14.67 -9.42 -7.74
CA VAL A 99 15.48 -10.65 -7.68
C VAL A 99 15.86 -10.99 -6.23
N PRO A 100 16.61 -10.14 -5.50
CA PRO A 100 16.96 -10.43 -4.10
C PRO A 100 15.73 -10.48 -3.20
N PHE A 101 14.66 -9.73 -3.52
CA PHE A 101 13.41 -9.82 -2.79
C PHE A 101 12.83 -11.25 -2.83
N PHE A 102 12.74 -11.85 -4.01
CA PHE A 102 12.19 -13.20 -4.18
C PHE A 102 13.17 -14.32 -3.83
N THR A 103 14.48 -14.11 -3.99
CA THR A 103 15.48 -15.17 -3.77
C THR A 103 16.04 -15.21 -2.35
N GLU A 104 16.07 -14.09 -1.64
CA GLU A 104 16.69 -13.99 -0.33
C GLU A 104 15.68 -13.57 0.74
N THR A 105 15.02 -12.43 0.54
CA THR A 105 14.16 -11.83 1.55
C THR A 105 12.90 -12.66 1.81
N LEU A 106 12.10 -12.95 0.79
CA LEU A 106 10.86 -13.71 0.95
C LEU A 106 11.11 -15.13 1.48
N PRO A 107 12.09 -15.91 0.97
CA PRO A 107 12.38 -17.24 1.51
C PRO A 107 12.89 -17.20 2.95
N SER A 108 13.57 -16.13 3.38
CA SER A 108 14.01 -15.98 4.77
C SER A 108 12.83 -15.87 5.75
N PHE A 109 11.81 -15.08 5.39
CA PHE A 109 10.56 -14.97 6.16
C PHE A 109 9.81 -16.31 6.19
N MET A 110 9.67 -16.98 5.04
CA MET A 110 9.03 -18.29 4.97
C MET A 110 9.77 -19.34 5.82
N SER A 111 11.11 -19.29 5.79
CA SER A 111 11.95 -20.21 6.58
C SER A 111 11.80 -19.97 8.07
N ALA A 112 11.65 -18.72 8.50
CA ALA A 112 11.35 -18.37 9.90
C ALA A 112 9.98 -18.93 10.31
N HIS A 113 8.94 -18.71 9.50
CA HIS A 113 7.60 -19.24 9.76
C HIS A 113 7.57 -20.78 9.82
N VAL A 114 8.23 -21.46 8.88
CA VAL A 114 8.35 -22.93 8.88
C VAL A 114 9.06 -23.44 10.12
N ARG A 115 10.07 -22.71 10.63
CA ARG A 115 10.76 -23.07 11.87
C ARG A 115 9.83 -22.99 13.08
N VAL A 116 9.08 -21.90 13.22
CA VAL A 116 8.07 -21.74 14.28
C VAL A 116 7.03 -22.86 14.20
N TYR A 117 6.54 -23.15 12.99
CA TYR A 117 5.57 -24.24 12.77
C TYR A 117 6.11 -25.61 13.19
N ARG A 118 7.35 -25.94 12.84
CA ARG A 118 7.99 -27.22 13.25
C ARG A 118 8.16 -27.30 14.77
N ASN A 119 8.62 -26.22 15.40
CA ASN A 119 8.75 -26.16 16.86
C ASN A 119 7.39 -26.33 17.56
N MET A 120 6.32 -25.78 16.99
CA MET A 120 4.96 -26.00 17.47
C MET A 120 4.55 -27.47 17.35
N LEU A 121 4.83 -28.15 16.23
CA LEU A 121 4.53 -29.58 16.07
C LEU A 121 5.26 -30.44 17.11
N ASP A 122 6.53 -30.14 17.40
CA ASP A 122 7.29 -30.85 18.44
C ASP A 122 6.65 -30.65 19.83
N ARG A 123 6.18 -29.43 20.12
CA ARG A 123 5.50 -29.12 21.39
C ARG A 123 4.11 -29.74 21.48
N LYS A 124 3.43 -29.92 20.34
CA LYS A 124 2.12 -30.57 20.27
C LYS A 124 2.20 -32.05 20.63
N ALA A 125 3.33 -32.71 20.34
CA ALA A 125 3.58 -34.08 20.78
C ALA A 125 3.62 -34.20 22.31
N THR A 126 4.14 -33.18 23.01
CA THR A 126 4.18 -33.10 24.47
C THR A 126 2.83 -32.69 25.08
N TYR A 127 2.04 -31.87 24.37
CA TYR A 127 0.75 -31.35 24.83
C TYR A 127 -0.38 -31.63 23.82
N PRO A 128 -0.83 -32.90 23.71
CA PRO A 128 -1.77 -33.32 22.67
C PRO A 128 -3.16 -32.68 22.79
N ASP A 129 -3.54 -32.16 23.95
CA ASP A 129 -4.86 -31.54 24.16
C ASP A 129 -4.90 -30.05 23.79
N ARG A 130 -3.73 -29.41 23.56
CA ARG A 130 -3.66 -27.98 23.25
C ARG A 130 -3.99 -27.70 21.78
N ASP A 131 -4.77 -26.67 21.52
CA ASP A 131 -5.07 -26.22 20.15
C ASP A 131 -3.80 -25.83 19.37
N TYR A 132 -3.76 -26.14 18.08
CA TYR A 132 -2.61 -25.89 17.20
C TYR A 132 -2.31 -24.40 17.07
N ALA A 133 -3.34 -23.56 16.89
CA ALA A 133 -3.15 -22.12 16.68
C ALA A 133 -2.60 -21.47 17.96
N LYS A 134 -3.18 -21.80 19.12
CA LYS A 134 -2.67 -21.31 20.41
C LYS A 134 -1.21 -21.69 20.62
N LEU A 135 -0.86 -22.95 20.34
CA LEU A 135 0.50 -23.42 20.51
C LEU A 135 1.49 -22.78 19.54
N PHE A 136 1.04 -22.48 18.31
CA PHE A 136 1.85 -21.76 17.33
C PHE A 136 2.19 -20.35 17.82
N PHE A 137 1.19 -19.58 18.26
CA PHE A 137 1.38 -18.23 18.77
C PHE A 137 2.18 -18.20 20.08
N ASP A 138 2.03 -19.21 20.95
CA ASP A 138 2.86 -19.36 22.15
C ASP A 138 4.36 -19.52 21.75
N VAL A 139 4.66 -20.36 20.76
CA VAL A 139 6.02 -20.59 20.27
C VAL A 139 6.58 -19.38 19.52
N GLU A 140 5.75 -18.70 18.73
CA GLU A 140 6.11 -17.47 18.04
C GLU A 140 6.50 -16.38 19.04
N ALA A 141 5.66 -16.12 20.04
CA ALA A 141 5.91 -15.13 21.09
C ALA A 141 7.17 -15.45 21.92
N GLU A 142 7.47 -16.73 22.16
CA GLU A 142 8.71 -17.15 22.82
C GLU A 142 9.96 -16.92 21.93
N THR A 143 9.79 -17.03 20.61
CA THR A 143 10.86 -16.88 19.61
C THR A 143 11.17 -15.41 19.33
N GLU A 144 10.14 -14.55 19.28
CA GLU A 144 10.25 -13.13 19.00
C GLU A 144 10.24 -12.29 20.29
N LYS A 145 11.41 -12.10 20.89
CA LYS A 145 11.56 -11.46 22.20
C LYS A 145 11.15 -9.98 22.33
N SER A 146 10.62 -9.30 21.32
CA SER A 146 10.25 -7.88 21.47
C SER A 146 9.34 -7.28 20.38
N ILE A 147 8.40 -8.02 19.81
CA ILE A 147 7.41 -7.40 18.91
C ILE A 147 6.12 -7.15 19.70
N CYS A 148 5.86 -5.88 19.99
CA CYS A 148 4.59 -5.46 20.55
C CYS A 148 3.48 -5.80 19.54
N HIS A 149 2.56 -6.70 19.90
CA HIS A 149 1.42 -7.14 19.09
C HIS A 149 0.31 -6.09 18.95
N GLU A 150 0.65 -4.83 18.74
CA GLU A 150 -0.32 -3.86 18.28
C GLU A 150 -0.23 -3.82 16.76
N GLU A 151 -0.84 -4.80 16.09
CA GLU A 151 -0.95 -4.88 14.62
C GLU A 151 -1.33 -3.53 14.00
N ILE A 152 -2.31 -2.85 14.60
CA ILE A 152 -2.77 -1.51 14.20
C ILE A 152 -1.64 -0.47 14.28
N TYR A 153 -0.77 -0.53 15.30
CA TYR A 153 0.35 0.39 15.44
C TYR A 153 1.37 0.19 14.31
N HIS A 154 1.72 -1.05 13.99
CA HIS A 154 2.62 -1.37 12.87
C HIS A 154 2.03 -0.92 11.53
N LEU A 155 0.73 -1.17 11.32
CA LEU A 155 0.03 -0.72 10.12
C LEU A 155 -0.02 0.80 10.02
N ARG A 156 -0.17 1.54 11.13
CA ARG A 156 -0.07 3.00 11.15
C ARG A 156 1.33 3.48 10.78
N LEU A 157 2.38 2.85 11.29
CA LEU A 157 3.77 3.22 10.97
C LEU A 157 4.06 2.99 9.47
N LEU A 158 3.69 1.82 8.95
CA LEU A 158 3.82 1.49 7.53
C LEU A 158 3.00 2.44 6.65
N SER A 159 1.78 2.76 7.07
CA SER A 159 0.90 3.69 6.36
C SER A 159 1.47 5.11 6.32
N ASP A 160 2.02 5.61 7.43
CA ASP A 160 2.65 6.95 7.46
C ASP A 160 3.87 7.00 6.53
N MET A 161 4.69 5.94 6.53
CA MET A 161 5.82 5.81 5.60
C MET A 161 5.35 5.75 4.14
N PHE A 162 4.31 4.97 3.85
CA PHE A 162 3.74 4.86 2.51
C PHE A 162 3.20 6.21 2.02
N LEU A 163 2.40 6.88 2.86
CA LEU A 163 1.86 8.21 2.56
C LEU A 163 2.96 9.25 2.35
N PHE A 164 4.05 9.20 3.10
CA PHE A 164 5.20 10.08 2.89
C PHE A 164 5.82 9.93 1.49
N PHE A 165 5.83 8.72 0.94
CA PHE A 165 6.42 8.45 -0.37
C PHE A 165 5.49 8.73 -1.54
N VAL A 166 4.19 8.59 -1.32
CA VAL A 166 3.16 8.58 -2.36
C VAL A 166 2.45 9.93 -2.49
N THR A 167 2.19 10.60 -1.37
CA THR A 167 1.46 11.88 -1.32
C THR A 167 2.40 13.05 -1.62
N PRO A 168 1.94 14.10 -2.36
CA PRO A 168 2.69 15.35 -2.51
C PRO A 168 3.07 15.95 -1.15
N THR A 169 4.24 16.61 -1.09
CA THR A 169 4.76 17.17 0.16
C THR A 169 3.87 18.24 0.75
N GLU A 170 3.17 18.99 -0.10
CA GLU A 170 2.22 20.04 0.27
C GLU A 170 1.06 19.46 1.10
N GLU A 171 0.54 18.31 0.68
CA GLU A 171 -0.59 17.63 1.33
C GLU A 171 -0.13 16.81 2.55
N TYR A 172 1.01 16.11 2.46
CA TYR A 172 1.56 15.35 3.58
C TYR A 172 1.95 16.25 4.76
N GLY A 173 2.39 17.48 4.48
CA GLY A 173 2.75 18.46 5.50
C GLY A 173 1.56 18.96 6.34
N VAL A 174 0.32 18.76 5.88
CA VAL A 174 -0.89 19.15 6.62
C VAL A 174 -1.26 18.02 7.60
N PRO A 175 -1.14 18.23 8.93
CA PRO A 175 -1.35 17.14 9.90
C PRO A 175 -2.74 16.51 9.82
N GLY A 176 -3.77 17.31 9.59
CA GLY A 176 -5.15 16.82 9.46
C GLY A 176 -5.32 15.86 8.29
N ILE A 177 -4.84 16.23 7.10
CA ILE A 177 -4.89 15.38 5.90
C ILE A 177 -4.07 14.11 6.15
N ARG A 178 -2.83 14.25 6.63
CA ARG A 178 -1.97 13.10 6.92
C ARG A 178 -2.63 12.09 7.86
N TYR A 179 -3.17 12.55 9.00
CA TYR A 179 -3.76 11.66 9.99
C TYR A 179 -5.07 11.03 9.52
N ILE A 180 -5.95 11.80 8.88
CA ILE A 180 -7.21 11.25 8.35
C ILE A 180 -6.91 10.21 7.26
N THR A 181 -6.02 10.53 6.31
CA THR A 181 -5.65 9.60 5.24
C THR A 181 -4.96 8.36 5.79
N ARG A 182 -4.12 8.49 6.82
CA ARG A 182 -3.49 7.34 7.50
C ARG A 182 -4.52 6.44 8.16
N GLU A 183 -5.43 6.99 8.97
CA GLU A 183 -6.46 6.17 9.63
C GLU A 183 -7.41 5.55 8.62
N LEU A 184 -7.75 6.25 7.53
CA LEU A 184 -8.55 5.69 6.44
C LEU A 184 -7.81 4.53 5.76
N LEU A 185 -6.53 4.72 5.41
CA LEU A 185 -5.69 3.69 4.79
C LEU A 185 -5.59 2.44 5.67
N VAL A 186 -5.30 2.62 6.96
CA VAL A 186 -5.20 1.50 7.91
C VAL A 186 -6.53 0.77 8.06
N ASN A 187 -7.60 1.47 8.42
CA ASN A 187 -8.84 0.83 8.85
C ASN A 187 -9.75 0.43 7.68
N SER A 188 -9.71 1.15 6.57
CA SER A 188 -10.63 0.92 5.43
C SER A 188 -9.98 0.13 4.30
N VAL A 189 -8.64 0.04 4.25
CA VAL A 189 -7.93 -0.66 3.17
C VAL A 189 -7.05 -1.76 3.73
N LEU A 190 -6.02 -1.44 4.53
CA LEU A 190 -5.02 -2.42 4.93
C LEU A 190 -5.60 -3.50 5.85
N MET A 191 -6.38 -3.13 6.86
CA MET A 191 -6.96 -4.10 7.79
C MET A 191 -7.94 -5.06 7.08
N PRO A 192 -8.91 -4.59 6.26
CA PRO A 192 -9.73 -5.49 5.46
C PRO A 192 -8.93 -6.38 4.51
N MET A 193 -7.88 -5.83 3.87
CA MET A 193 -7.01 -6.60 2.98
C MET A 193 -6.24 -7.69 3.73
N ILE A 194 -5.69 -7.40 4.91
CA ILE A 194 -4.99 -8.41 5.72
C ILE A 194 -5.96 -9.50 6.15
N ASN A 195 -7.15 -9.14 6.63
CA ASN A 195 -8.18 -10.11 7.01
C ASN A 195 -8.59 -11.00 5.82
N LEU A 196 -8.77 -10.43 4.63
CA LEU A 196 -9.10 -11.18 3.42
C LEU A 196 -7.96 -12.11 2.98
N LEU A 197 -6.72 -11.60 2.95
CA LEU A 197 -5.55 -12.36 2.53
C LEU A 197 -5.15 -13.45 3.54
N SER A 198 -5.56 -13.31 4.80
CA SER A 198 -5.34 -14.29 5.86
C SER A 198 -6.48 -15.29 5.99
N ASP A 199 -7.60 -15.05 5.29
CA ASP A 199 -8.74 -15.97 5.29
C ASP A 199 -8.39 -17.25 4.53
N PRO A 200 -8.47 -18.43 5.17
CA PRO A 200 -8.03 -19.68 4.56
C PRO A 200 -8.86 -20.05 3.34
N ASP A 201 -10.16 -19.71 3.29
CA ASP A 201 -11.01 -20.00 2.13
C ASP A 201 -10.62 -19.11 0.94
N PHE A 202 -10.36 -17.82 1.18
CA PHE A 202 -9.85 -16.91 0.15
C PHE A 202 -8.53 -17.42 -0.43
N VAL A 203 -7.56 -17.79 0.43
CA VAL A 203 -6.27 -18.33 0.01
C VAL A 203 -6.45 -19.62 -0.79
N ASN A 204 -7.23 -20.58 -0.28
CA ASN A 204 -7.45 -21.86 -0.93
C ASN A 204 -8.12 -21.72 -2.29
N ARG A 205 -9.15 -20.86 -2.40
CA ARG A 205 -9.82 -20.57 -3.68
C ARG A 205 -8.90 -19.90 -4.67
N THR A 206 -8.05 -18.99 -4.20
CA THR A 206 -7.06 -18.31 -5.04
C THR A 206 -6.05 -19.30 -5.61
N ILE A 207 -5.51 -20.19 -4.79
CA ILE A 207 -4.60 -21.26 -5.23
C ILE A 207 -5.29 -22.18 -6.25
N ALA A 208 -6.51 -22.64 -5.94
CA ALA A 208 -7.28 -23.49 -6.85
C ALA A 208 -7.53 -22.81 -8.20
N TRP A 209 -7.87 -21.51 -8.18
CA TRP A 209 -8.06 -20.71 -9.38
C TRP A 209 -6.78 -20.62 -10.21
N PHE A 210 -5.62 -20.31 -9.60
CA PHE A 210 -4.34 -20.25 -10.30
C PHE A 210 -3.98 -21.59 -10.95
N VAL A 211 -4.11 -22.70 -10.22
CA VAL A 211 -3.81 -24.05 -10.72
C VAL A 211 -4.74 -24.44 -11.87
N SER A 212 -6.03 -24.11 -11.77
CA SER A 212 -6.99 -24.37 -12.84
C SER A 212 -6.66 -23.55 -14.10
N THR A 213 -6.35 -22.26 -13.95
CA THR A 213 -6.02 -21.35 -15.05
C THR A 213 -4.76 -21.79 -15.78
N LEU A 214 -3.73 -22.23 -15.04
CA LEU A 214 -2.52 -22.81 -15.62
C LEU A 214 -2.83 -24.12 -16.37
N SER A 215 -3.72 -24.98 -15.85
CA SER A 215 -4.11 -26.22 -16.55
C SER A 215 -4.80 -25.95 -17.89
N TYR A 216 -5.57 -24.87 -18.00
CA TYR A 216 -6.22 -24.47 -19.25
C TYR A 216 -5.29 -23.72 -20.22
N ALA A 217 -4.18 -23.14 -19.74
CA ALA A 217 -3.23 -22.42 -20.57
C ALA A 217 -2.17 -23.31 -21.25
N PHE A 218 -2.05 -24.58 -20.81
CA PHE A 218 -1.10 -25.57 -21.35
C PHE A 218 -1.79 -26.71 -22.14
N CYS A 219 -3.03 -26.52 -22.57
CA CYS A 219 -3.76 -27.38 -23.50
C CYS A 219 -4.08 -26.59 -24.77
#